data_AF-A0A2P6PW74-F1
#
_entry.id   AF-A0A2P6PW74-F1
#
_cell.length_a   1.000
_cell.length_b   1.000
_cell.length_c   1.000
_cell.angle_alpha   90.00
_cell.angle_beta   90.00
_cell.angle_gamma   90.00
#
_symmetry.space_group_name_H-M   'P 1'
#
loop_
_entity.id
_entity.type
_entity.pdbx_description
1 polymer ?
#
loop_
_entity_poly.entity_id
_entity_poly.type
_entity_poly.pdbx_seq_one_letter_code
_entity_poly.pdbx_strand_id
1 'polypeptide(L)'
;MLTVVNQNEEVVHFMDPLKRRLDTGEWKSIVNNSIKIYNAHKNRKGRKVIQWKNLAGIPEQKNDKTCGYFIMRYIKEIVEDKNLDFSIKWETRSNLVYIDKDIDEIRAEWAKHVLKFPEN
;
A
#
# COMPACT_ATOMS: atom_id res chain seq x y z
N MET A 1 -5.38 5.82 2.51
CA MET A 1 -5.30 4.79 1.45
C MET A 1 -3.85 4.62 1.00
N LEU A 2 -3.48 3.43 0.54
CA LEU A 2 -2.20 3.09 -0.09
C LEU A 2 -2.48 2.36 -1.41
N THR A 3 -1.74 2.70 -2.46
CA THR A 3 -1.77 2.03 -3.76
C THR A 3 -0.37 1.54 -4.09
N VAL A 4 -0.21 0.24 -4.33
CA VAL A 4 1.07 -0.39 -4.68
C VAL A 4 0.95 -0.96 -6.08
N VAL A 5 1.86 -0.54 -6.96
CA VAL A 5 1.86 -0.94 -8.36
C VAL A 5 2.97 -1.94 -8.60
N ASN A 6 2.61 -3.15 -9.04
CA ASN A 6 3.55 -4.06 -9.70
C ASN A 6 3.48 -3.78 -11.20
N GLN A 7 4.39 -2.94 -11.69
CA GLN A 7 4.43 -2.49 -13.08
C GLN A 7 4.88 -3.58 -14.07
N ASN A 8 5.57 -4.63 -13.60
CA ASN A 8 5.99 -5.74 -14.46
C ASN A 8 4.82 -6.68 -14.75
N GLU A 9 3.96 -6.90 -13.75
CA GLU A 9 2.75 -7.70 -13.91
C GLU A 9 1.51 -6.86 -14.24
N GLU A 10 1.63 -5.53 -14.24
CA GLU A 10 0.50 -4.60 -14.42
C GLU A 10 -0.67 -4.90 -13.47
N VAL A 11 -0.32 -5.19 -12.22
CA VAL A 11 -1.25 -5.41 -11.10
C VAL A 11 -1.12 -4.26 -10.13
N VAL A 12 -2.26 -3.69 -9.75
CA VAL A 12 -2.38 -2.62 -8.77
C VAL A 12 -3.08 -3.16 -7.53
N HIS A 13 -2.40 -3.07 -6.39
CA HIS A 13 -2.92 -3.45 -5.09
C HIS A 13 -3.40 -2.19 -4.35
N PHE A 14 -4.66 -2.20 -3.93
CA PHE A 14 -5.28 -1.12 -3.17
C PHE A 14 -5.55 -1.55 -1.74
N MET A 15 -5.22 -0.67 -0.80
CA MET A 15 -5.37 -0.87 0.63
C MET A 15 -5.93 0.41 1.26
N ASP A 16 -6.97 0.27 2.07
CA ASP A 16 -7.45 1.35 2.92
C ASP A 16 -7.58 0.84 4.36
N PRO A 17 -6.83 1.40 5.33
CA PRO A 17 -6.96 1.03 6.74
C PRO A 17 -8.39 1.07 7.28
N LEU A 18 -9.27 1.91 6.71
CA LEU A 18 -10.69 2.00 7.07
C LEU A 18 -11.57 1.02 6.28
N LYS A 19 -10.97 0.09 5.53
CA LYS A 19 -11.63 -0.87 4.64
C LYS A 19 -12.66 -0.27 3.68
N ARG A 20 -12.42 0.98 3.26
CA ARG A 20 -13.21 1.60 2.20
C ARG A 20 -12.98 0.86 0.89
N ARG A 21 -14.00 0.86 0.02
CA ARG A 21 -13.91 0.24 -1.30
C ARG A 21 -12.89 0.99 -2.16
N LEU A 22 -12.35 0.28 -3.15
CA LEU A 22 -11.49 0.85 -4.18
C LEU A 22 -12.16 2.08 -4.79
N ASP A 23 -11.42 3.20 -4.80
CA ASP A 23 -11.86 4.39 -5.52
C ASP A 23 -11.81 4.14 -7.03
N THR A 24 -12.98 4.23 -7.68
CA THR A 24 -13.15 4.00 -9.12
C THR A 24 -13.10 5.29 -9.94
N GLY A 25 -12.74 6.42 -9.33
CA GLY A 25 -12.71 7.74 -9.97
C GLY A 25 -11.38 8.10 -10.63
N GLU A 26 -11.02 9.38 -10.50
CA GLU A 26 -9.85 9.99 -11.14
C GLU A 26 -8.54 9.28 -10.79
N TRP A 27 -8.36 8.88 -9.53
CA TRP A 27 -7.16 8.19 -9.06
C TRP A 27 -6.85 6.92 -9.88
N LYS A 28 -7.88 6.13 -10.17
CA LYS A 28 -7.74 4.91 -10.99
C LYS A 28 -7.27 5.24 -12.41
N SER A 29 -7.76 6.32 -12.99
CA SER A 29 -7.35 6.80 -14.31
C SER A 29 -5.88 7.24 -14.31
N ILE A 30 -5.46 8.02 -13.31
CA ILE A 30 -4.08 8.50 -13.15
C ILE A 30 -3.11 7.32 -13.08
N VAL A 31 -3.38 6.33 -12.23
CA VAL A 31 -2.53 5.15 -12.08
C VAL A 31 -2.49 4.33 -13.37
N ASN A 32 -3.65 4.10 -14.00
CA ASN A 32 -3.72 3.36 -15.27
C ASN A 32 -2.91 4.05 -16.38
N ASN A 33 -3.01 5.37 -16.50
CA ASN A 33 -2.26 6.13 -17.50
C ASN A 33 -0.76 6.13 -17.21
N SER A 34 -0.37 6.20 -15.94
CA SER A 34 1.02 6.11 -15.52
C SER A 34 1.66 4.77 -15.93
N ILE A 35 0.93 3.66 -15.77
CA ILE A 35 1.38 2.32 -16.22
C ILE A 35 1.51 2.27 -17.75
N LYS A 36 0.56 2.85 -18.50
CA LYS A 36 0.65 2.94 -19.97
C LYS A 36 1.90 3.72 -20.41
N ILE A 37 2.17 4.86 -19.76
CA ILE A 37 3.37 5.68 -20.03
C ILE A 37 4.65 4.88 -19.73
N TYR A 38 4.70 4.18 -18.59
CA TYR A 38 5.82 3.32 -18.23
C TYR A 38 6.07 2.23 -19.28
N ASN A 39 5.02 1.55 -19.74
CA ASN A 39 5.13 0.50 -20.76
C ASN A 39 5.63 1.06 -22.10
N ALA A 40 5.11 2.21 -22.52
CA ALA A 40 5.59 2.89 -23.73
C ALA A 40 7.08 3.22 -23.60
N HIS A 41 7.51 3.77 -22.46
CA HIS A 41 8.93 4.08 -22.19
C HIS A 41 9.81 2.82 -22.14
N LYS A 42 9.27 1.67 -21.73
CA LYS A 42 9.98 0.38 -21.75
C LYS A 42 9.85 -0.38 -23.08
N ASN A 43 9.22 0.20 -24.11
CA ASN A 43 8.90 -0.46 -25.38
C ASN A 43 8.17 -1.81 -25.19
N ARG A 44 7.33 -1.91 -24.16
CA ARG A 44 6.56 -3.11 -23.84
C ARG A 44 5.14 -2.98 -24.40
N LYS A 45 4.63 -4.07 -24.97
CA LYS A 45 3.18 -4.20 -25.21
C LYS A 45 2.51 -4.55 -23.89
N GLY A 46 1.98 -3.53 -23.20
CA GLY A 46 1.21 -3.73 -21.97
C GLY A 46 -0.10 -4.48 -22.20
N ARG A 47 -0.74 -4.92 -21.11
CA ARG A 47 -2.07 -5.55 -21.13
C ARG A 47 -3.14 -4.57 -21.62
N LYS A 48 -4.19 -5.13 -22.24
CA LYS A 48 -5.39 -4.37 -22.58
C LYS A 48 -6.12 -3.85 -21.33
N VAL A 49 -6.06 -4.60 -20.23
CA VAL A 49 -6.72 -4.27 -18.96
C VAL A 49 -5.74 -4.43 -17.81
N ILE A 50 -5.52 -3.36 -17.06
CA ILE A 50 -4.71 -3.34 -15.84
C ILE A 50 -5.55 -3.95 -14.71
N GLN A 51 -4.97 -4.90 -13.97
CA GLN A 51 -5.68 -5.60 -12.91
C GLN A 51 -5.63 -4.78 -11.62
N TRP A 52 -6.79 -4.55 -11.00
CA TRP A 52 -6.89 -3.91 -9.69
C TRP A 52 -7.34 -4.94 -8.66
N LYS A 53 -6.56 -5.11 -7.61
CA LYS A 53 -6.83 -6.00 -6.48
C LYS A 53 -7.08 -5.18 -5.22
N ASN A 54 -8.24 -5.38 -4.60
CA ASN A 54 -8.53 -4.79 -3.29
C ASN A 54 -8.06 -5.76 -2.20
N LEU A 55 -7.03 -5.39 -1.44
CA LEU A 55 -6.47 -6.21 -0.38
C LEU A 55 -7.31 -6.03 0.91
N ALA A 56 -8.48 -6.65 0.94
CA ALA A 56 -9.45 -6.51 2.03
C ALA A 56 -9.04 -7.24 3.32
N GLY A 57 -7.96 -8.05 3.26
CA GLY A 57 -7.39 -8.79 4.38
C GLY A 57 -6.42 -8.00 5.26
N ILE A 58 -6.15 -6.73 4.94
CA ILE A 58 -5.25 -5.90 5.75
C ILE A 58 -5.82 -5.67 7.17
N PRO A 59 -4.94 -5.49 8.17
CA PRO A 59 -5.33 -5.06 9.51
C PRO A 59 -6.09 -3.73 9.50
N GLU A 60 -7.29 -3.71 10.06
CA GLU A 60 -8.18 -2.54 10.06
C GLU A 60 -7.86 -1.57 11.19
N GLN A 61 -7.91 -0.27 10.89
CA GLN A 61 -7.86 0.76 11.92
C GLN A 61 -9.26 0.98 12.52
N LYS A 62 -9.33 1.12 13.85
CA LYS A 62 -10.61 1.35 14.55
C LYS A 62 -10.97 2.82 14.74
N ASN A 63 -9.97 3.72 14.68
CA ASN A 63 -10.16 5.16 14.82
C ASN A 63 -9.75 5.87 13.52
N ASP A 64 -10.07 7.15 13.37
CA ASP A 64 -9.81 7.96 12.18
C ASP A 64 -8.48 8.74 12.24
N LYS A 65 -7.71 8.64 13.33
CA LYS A 65 -6.50 9.45 13.60
C LYS A 65 -5.19 8.69 13.40
N THR A 66 -5.21 7.37 13.25
CA THR A 66 -3.98 6.55 13.14
C THR A 66 -3.67 6.06 11.73
N CYS A 67 -4.37 6.56 10.70
CA CYS A 67 -4.20 6.07 9.33
C CYS A 67 -2.78 6.20 8.79
N GLY A 68 -2.07 7.29 9.11
CA GLY A 68 -0.67 7.45 8.73
C GLY A 68 0.21 6.31 9.24
N TYR A 69 0.05 5.92 10.50
CA TYR A 69 0.86 4.85 11.10
C TYR A 69 0.51 3.46 10.56
N PHE A 70 -0.76 3.18 10.28
CA PHE A 70 -1.16 1.92 9.64
C PHE A 70 -0.57 1.82 8.23
N ILE A 71 -0.62 2.91 7.46
CA ILE A 71 -0.02 2.97 6.12
C ILE A 71 1.50 2.77 6.19
N MET A 72 2.18 3.42 7.14
CA MET A 72 3.62 3.22 7.36
C MET A 72 3.93 1.76 7.73
N ARG A 73 3.12 1.12 8.58
CA ARG A 73 3.28 -0.29 8.92
C ARG A 73 3.12 -1.20 7.70
N TYR A 74 2.11 -0.95 6.86
CA TYR A 74 1.95 -1.70 5.61
C TYR A 74 3.16 -1.54 4.71
N ILE A 75 3.65 -0.30 4.52
CA ILE A 75 4.82 -0.03 3.69
C ILE A 75 6.04 -0.75 4.22
N LYS A 76 6.26 -0.76 5.55
CA LYS A 76 7.35 -1.52 6.17
C LYS A 76 7.27 -3.01 5.83
N GLU A 77 6.11 -3.64 6.04
CA GLU A 77 5.91 -5.05 5.70
C GLU A 77 6.11 -5.34 4.21
N ILE A 78 5.64 -4.47 3.32
CA ILE A 78 5.82 -4.61 1.86
C ILE A 78 7.29 -4.50 1.45
N VAL A 79 8.03 -3.56 2.03
CA VAL A 79 9.46 -3.35 1.69
C VAL A 79 10.33 -4.48 2.24
N GLU A 80 9.98 -5.04 3.39
CA GLU A 80 10.68 -6.19 3.99
C GLU A 80 10.34 -7.51 3.29
N ASP A 81 9.19 -7.57 2.61
CA ASP A 81 8.75 -8.73 1.82
C ASP A 81 9.43 -8.79 0.44
N LYS A 82 10.48 -9.61 0.37
CA LYS A 82 11.27 -9.81 -0.85
C LYS A 82 10.55 -10.62 -1.94
N ASN A 83 9.46 -11.31 -1.59
CA ASN A 83 8.78 -12.24 -2.49
C ASN A 83 7.42 -11.72 -2.98
N LEU A 84 6.96 -10.57 -2.48
CA LEU A 84 5.63 -10.00 -2.73
C LEU A 84 4.48 -10.89 -2.22
N ASP A 85 4.76 -11.74 -1.22
CA ASP A 85 3.81 -12.61 -0.53
C ASP A 85 2.71 -11.81 0.21
N PHE A 86 2.92 -10.52 0.48
CA PHE A 86 1.94 -9.60 1.06
C PHE A 86 0.65 -9.59 0.26
N SER A 87 0.77 -9.72 -1.07
CA SER A 87 -0.36 -9.68 -1.99
C SER A 87 -1.30 -10.86 -1.71
N ILE A 88 -0.76 -12.06 -1.49
CA ILE A 88 -1.50 -13.27 -1.15
C ILE A 88 -2.02 -13.18 0.29
N LYS A 89 -1.15 -12.77 1.23
CA LYS A 89 -1.46 -12.62 2.66
C LYS A 89 -2.68 -11.74 2.91
N TRP A 90 -2.82 -10.65 2.15
CA TRP A 90 -3.87 -9.66 2.34
C TRP A 90 -4.99 -9.70 1.29
N GLU A 91 -4.96 -10.63 0.33
CA GLU A 91 -5.99 -10.75 -0.72
C GLU A 91 -7.34 -11.15 -0.11
N THR A 92 -7.33 -12.09 0.83
CA THR A 92 -8.54 -12.63 1.45
C THR A 92 -8.79 -12.05 2.83
N ARG A 93 -10.06 -11.94 3.23
CA ARG A 93 -10.42 -11.47 4.57
C ARG A 93 -9.78 -12.41 5.61
N SER A 94 -8.94 -11.83 6.44
CA SER A 94 -8.28 -12.50 7.54
C SER A 94 -8.61 -11.80 8.86
N ASN A 95 -8.35 -12.47 9.98
CA ASN A 95 -8.44 -11.88 11.32
C ASN A 95 -7.13 -11.20 11.74
N LEU A 96 -6.31 -10.75 10.78
CA LEU A 96 -5.09 -10.02 11.08
C LEU A 96 -5.46 -8.68 11.72
N VAL A 97 -4.83 -8.38 12.85
CA VAL A 97 -5.05 -7.16 13.62
C VAL A 97 -3.70 -6.67 14.10
N TYR A 98 -3.45 -5.37 13.94
CA TYR A 98 -2.34 -4.72 14.62
C TYR A 98 -2.76 -4.37 16.03
N ILE A 99 -1.92 -4.75 16.99
CA ILE A 99 -2.05 -4.31 18.37
C ILE A 99 -1.35 -2.96 18.54
N ASP A 100 -1.62 -2.27 19.65
CA ASP A 100 -1.04 -0.94 19.92
C ASP A 100 0.50 -0.97 19.85
N LYS A 101 1.11 -2.07 20.31
CA LYS A 101 2.56 -2.29 20.23
C LYS A 101 3.10 -2.23 18.80
N ASP A 102 2.39 -2.77 17.81
CA ASP A 102 2.83 -2.75 16.40
C ASP A 102 2.87 -1.31 15.86
N ILE A 103 1.94 -0.47 16.32
CA ILE A 103 1.85 0.94 15.94
C ILE A 103 2.88 1.77 16.71
N ASP A 104 3.10 1.47 17.98
CA ASP A 104 4.11 2.12 18.81
C ASP A 104 5.53 1.86 18.31
N GLU A 105 5.81 0.68 17.76
CA GLU A 105 7.07 0.39 17.09
C GLU A 105 7.33 1.38 15.94
N ILE A 106 6.34 1.59 15.07
CA ILE A 106 6.45 2.54 13.95
C ILE A 106 6.62 3.97 14.46
N ARG A 107 5.90 4.37 15.51
CA ARG A 107 6.06 5.70 16.14
C ARG A 107 7.48 5.90 16.65
N ALA A 108 8.02 4.93 17.37
CA ALA A 108 9.36 5.00 17.95
C ALA A 108 10.45 5.05 16.87
N GLU A 109 10.33 4.22 15.83
CA GLU A 109 11.26 4.24 14.69
C GLU A 109 11.22 5.56 13.94
N TRP A 110 10.03 6.08 13.67
CA TRP A 110 9.86 7.37 12.99
C TRP A 110 10.41 8.53 13.83
N ALA A 111 10.07 8.58 15.12
CA ALA A 111 10.60 9.59 16.03
C ALA A 111 12.14 9.55 16.09
N LYS A 112 12.72 8.35 16.23
CA LYS A 112 14.17 8.16 16.22
C LYS A 112 14.81 8.62 14.90
N HIS A 113 14.13 8.46 13.77
CA HIS A 113 14.62 8.95 12.48
C HIS A 113 14.57 10.47 12.41
N VAL A 114 13.43 11.10 12.74
CA VAL A 114 13.24 12.55 12.69
C VAL A 114 14.22 13.28 13.62
N LEU A 115 14.47 12.75 14.82
CA LEU A 115 15.42 13.34 15.78
C LEU A 115 16.87 13.41 15.27
N LYS A 116 17.23 12.72 14.18
CA LYS A 116 18.54 12.85 13.54
C LYS A 116 18.68 14.16 12.74
N PHE A 117 17.57 14.83 12.47
CA PHE A 117 17.51 16.08 11.72
C PHE A 117 16.92 17.17 12.63
N PRO A 118 17.67 17.64 13.64
CA PRO A 118 17.22 18.75 14.47
C PRO A 118 16.94 19.96 13.57
N GLU A 119 15.84 20.68 13.84
CA GLU A 119 15.57 21.95 13.18
C GLU A 119 16.75 22.88 13.47
N ASN A 120 17.39 23.38 12.40
CA ASN A 120 18.46 24.38 12.48
C ASN A 120 17.90 25.73 12.92
#